data_AF-A0A517ZRU5-F1
#
_entry.id   AF-A0A517ZRU5-F1
#
_cell.length_a   1.000
_cell.length_b   1.000
_cell.length_c   1.000
_cell.angle_alpha   90.00
_cell.angle_beta   90.00
_cell.angle_gamma   90.00
#
_symmetry.space_group_name_H-M   'P 1'
#
loop_
_entity.id
_entity.type
_entity.pdbx_description
1 polymer ?
#
loop_
_entity_poly.entity_id
_entity_poly.type
_entity_poly.pdbx_seq_one_letter_code
_entity_poly.pdbx_strand_id
1 'polypeptide(L)'
;MPTRDEIAQQALALPLDDRAFLADILEQSLREDENSLEELTATWTAEIDRRLEAHRQDSSRVTDGESALSEISQHLQADRSGKPA
;
A
#
# COMPACT_ATOMS: atom_id res chain seq x y z
N MET A 1 14.95 13.89 -29.36
CA MET A 1 14.31 13.59 -28.07
C MET A 1 13.29 14.69 -27.82
N PRO A 2 12.01 14.37 -27.62
CA PRO A 2 11.00 15.38 -27.33
C PRO A 2 11.31 16.08 -26.01
N THR A 3 10.98 17.37 -25.93
CA THR A 3 11.01 18.16 -24.71
C THR A 3 9.91 17.74 -23.74
N ARG A 4 10.01 18.13 -22.47
CA ARG A 4 8.98 17.83 -21.45
C ARG A 4 7.61 18.39 -21.85
N ASP A 5 7.59 19.59 -22.42
CA ASP A 5 6.35 20.23 -22.85
C ASP A 5 5.73 19.51 -24.06
N GLU A 6 6.55 19.05 -25.00
CA GLU A 6 6.08 18.23 -26.14
C GLU A 6 5.51 16.89 -25.66
N ILE A 7 6.12 16.25 -24.66
CA ILE A 7 5.60 15.00 -24.05
C ILE A 7 4.24 15.26 -23.38
N ALA A 8 4.14 16.34 -22.60
CA ALA A 8 2.90 16.68 -21.90
C ALA A 8 1.76 17.01 -22.89
N GLN A 9 2.05 17.76 -23.95
CA GLN A 9 1.07 18.07 -24.99
C GLN A 9 0.60 16.82 -25.73
N GLN A 10 1.53 15.90 -26.07
CA GLN A 10 1.19 14.62 -26.70
C GLN A 10 0.30 13.77 -25.80
N ALA A 11 0.62 13.66 -24.51
CA ALA A 11 -0.20 12.93 -23.54
C ALA A 11 -1.60 13.54 -23.40
N LEU A 12 -1.70 14.87 -23.30
CA LEU A 12 -3.00 15.55 -23.17
C LEU A 12 -3.87 15.46 -24.43
N ALA A 13 -3.25 15.29 -25.61
CA ALA A 13 -3.97 15.11 -26.86
C ALA A 13 -4.61 13.71 -27.01
N LEU A 14 -4.23 12.74 -26.17
CA LEU A 14 -4.82 11.40 -26.20
C LEU A 14 -6.29 11.40 -25.73
N PRO A 15 -7.10 10.43 -26.17
CA PRO A 15 -8.42 10.13 -25.59
C PRO A 15 -8.36 9.91 -24.07
N LEU A 16 -9.49 10.11 -23.38
CA LEU A 16 -9.57 10.00 -21.91
C LEU A 16 -9.03 8.66 -21.39
N ASP A 17 -9.45 7.55 -21.99
CA ASP A 17 -9.08 6.21 -21.54
C ASP A 17 -7.58 5.95 -21.72
N ASP A 18 -7.01 6.39 -22.83
CA ASP A 18 -5.58 6.26 -23.11
C ASP A 18 -4.74 7.14 -22.17
N ARG A 19 -5.25 8.33 -21.79
CA ARG A 19 -4.60 9.15 -20.76
C ARG A 19 -4.63 8.50 -19.39
N ALA A 20 -5.75 7.88 -19.02
CA ALA A 20 -5.88 7.17 -17.75
C ALA A 20 -4.91 5.98 -17.69
N PHE A 21 -4.84 5.21 -18.78
CA PHE A 21 -3.88 4.11 -18.93
C PHE A 21 -2.42 4.58 -18.83
N LEU A 22 -2.06 5.66 -19.55
CA LEU A 22 -0.72 6.21 -19.51
C LEU A 22 -0.35 6.74 -18.11
N ALA A 23 -1.30 7.39 -17.41
CA ALA A 23 -1.08 7.87 -16.05
C ALA A 23 -0.81 6.72 -15.08
N ASP A 24 -1.56 5.62 -15.17
CA ASP A 24 -1.37 4.42 -14.33
C ASP A 24 0.01 3.79 -14.54
N ILE A 25 0.45 3.61 -15.79
CA ILE A 25 1.79 3.07 -16.09
C ILE A 25 2.90 3.99 -15.56
N LEU A 26 2.79 5.30 -15.77
CA LEU A 26 3.78 6.25 -15.29
C LEU A 26 3.84 6.27 -13.76
N GLU A 27 2.70 6.18 -13.08
CA GLU A 27 2.65 6.06 -11.62
C GLU A 27 3.34 4.76 -11.15
N GLN A 28 3.03 3.63 -11.77
CA GLN A 28 3.64 2.34 -11.44
C GLN A 28 5.16 2.37 -11.64
N SER A 29 5.65 2.98 -12.72
CA SER A 29 7.10 3.09 -12.99
C SER A 29 7.86 3.87 -11.92
N LEU A 30 7.19 4.77 -11.21
CA LEU A 30 7.78 5.55 -10.11
C LEU A 30 7.75 4.79 -8.78
N ARG A 31 6.88 3.78 -8.66
CA ARG A 31 6.73 2.95 -7.45
C ARG A 31 7.62 1.71 -7.43
N GLU A 32 8.16 1.28 -8.57
CA GLU A 32 9.09 0.13 -8.63
C GLU A 32 10.36 0.32 -7.79
N ASP A 33 10.68 1.55 -7.38
CA ASP A 33 11.83 1.89 -6.52
C ASP A 33 11.51 1.87 -5.01
N GLU A 34 10.26 1.66 -4.57
CA GLU A 34 9.88 1.97 -3.17
C GLU A 34 10.04 0.84 -2.15
N ASN A 35 10.13 -0.43 -2.55
CA ASN A 35 10.60 -1.51 -1.67
C ASN A 35 11.07 -2.67 -2.55
N SER A 36 12.29 -3.14 -2.35
CA SER A 36 12.71 -4.38 -2.99
C SER A 36 11.79 -5.53 -2.54
N LEU A 37 11.53 -6.49 -3.44
CA LEU A 37 10.81 -7.72 -3.08
C LEU A 37 11.45 -8.40 -1.85
N GLU A 38 12.77 -8.24 -1.69
CA GLU A 38 13.54 -8.73 -0.55
C GLU A 38 13.16 -8.03 0.77
N GLU A 39 13.08 -6.70 0.80
CA GLU A 39 12.64 -5.94 1.99
C GLU A 39 11.20 -6.24 2.37
N LEU A 40 10.31 -6.36 1.37
CA LEU A 40 8.93 -6.78 1.57
C LEU A 40 8.86 -8.19 2.17
N THR A 41 9.64 -9.13 1.63
CA THR A 41 9.70 -10.51 2.12
C THR A 41 10.22 -10.56 3.56
N ALA A 42 11.28 -9.80 3.87
CA ALA A 42 11.83 -9.72 5.22
C ALA A 42 10.82 -9.17 6.23
N THR A 43 10.12 -8.09 5.87
CA THR A 43 9.10 -7.46 6.71
C THR A 43 7.93 -8.41 6.99
N TRP A 44 7.42 -9.09 5.97
CA TRP A 44 6.34 -10.07 6.15
C TRP A 44 6.77 -11.30 6.93
N THR A 45 7.99 -11.79 6.72
CA THR A 45 8.54 -12.92 7.49
C THR A 45 8.63 -12.58 8.98
N ALA A 46 9.15 -11.39 9.31
CA ALA A 46 9.24 -10.94 10.69
C ALA A 46 7.86 -10.83 11.38
N GLU A 47 6.84 -10.36 10.65
CA GLU A 47 5.47 -10.29 11.18
C GLU A 47 4.85 -11.67 11.39
N ILE A 48 5.09 -12.62 10.49
CA ILE A 48 4.64 -14.01 10.64
C ILE A 48 5.26 -14.62 11.90
N ASP A 49 6.58 -14.46 12.08
CA ASP A 49 7.29 -14.97 13.25
C ASP A 49 6.75 -14.34 14.54
N ARG A 50 6.48 -13.03 14.55
CA ARG A 50 5.86 -12.34 15.69
C ARG A 50 4.50 -12.92 16.05
N ARG A 51 3.64 -13.20 15.06
CA ARG A 51 2.31 -13.78 15.29
C ARG A 51 2.37 -15.23 15.76
N LEU A 52 3.30 -16.02 15.22
CA LEU A 52 3.52 -17.39 15.67
C LEU A 52 3.96 -17.42 17.13
N GLU A 53 4.86 -16.52 17.53
CA GLU A 53 5.30 -16.44 18.92
C GLU A 53 4.18 -16.01 19.87
N ALA A 54 3.39 -15.00 19.50
CA ALA A 54 2.23 -14.57 20.28
C ALA A 54 1.21 -15.72 20.48
N HIS A 55 1.01 -16.56 19.46
CA HIS A 55 0.17 -17.75 19.56
C HIS A 55 0.79 -18.83 20.47
N ARG A 56 2.11 -19.09 20.38
CA ARG A 56 2.80 -20.05 21.26
C ARG A 56 2.73 -19.65 22.73
N GLN A 57 2.73 -18.35 23.01
CA GLN A 57 2.68 -17.80 24.36
C GLN A 57 1.24 -17.59 24.87
N ASP A 58 0.21 -18.11 24.18
CA ASP A 58 -1.22 -17.94 24.48
C ASP A 58 -1.64 -16.46 24.64
N SER A 59 -0.90 -15.56 24.00
CA SER A 59 -1.12 -14.11 24.03
C SER A 59 -2.10 -13.65 22.93
N SER A 60 -2.64 -14.58 22.15
CA SER A 60 -3.67 -14.32 21.14
C SER A 60 -5.07 -14.48 21.72
N ARG A 61 -5.94 -13.47 21.54
CA ARG A 61 -7.36 -13.53 21.87
C ARG A 61 -8.19 -13.91 20.63
N VAL A 62 -9.13 -14.84 20.78
CA VAL A 62 -10.18 -15.07 19.77
C VAL A 62 -11.25 -13.99 19.93
N THR A 63 -11.61 -13.34 18.82
CA THR A 63 -12.71 -12.36 18.76
C THR A 63 -13.57 -12.67 17.54
N ASP A 64 -14.84 -12.25 17.58
CA ASP A 64 -15.71 -12.38 16.41
C ASP A 64 -15.29 -11.42 15.29
N GLY A 65 -15.65 -11.76 14.05
CA GLY A 65 -15.20 -11.04 12.87
C GLY A 65 -15.70 -9.60 12.79
N GLU A 66 -16.90 -9.32 13.31
CA GLU A 66 -17.47 -7.96 13.29
C GLU A 66 -16.71 -7.04 14.24
N SER A 67 -16.41 -7.53 15.46
CA SER A 67 -15.55 -6.84 16.41
C SER A 67 -14.15 -6.59 15.86
N ALA A 68 -13.53 -7.59 15.20
CA ALA A 68 -12.21 -7.44 14.58
C ALA A 68 -12.21 -6.36 13.48
N LEU A 69 -13.20 -6.37 12.60
CA LEU A 69 -13.30 -5.38 11.53
C LEU A 69 -13.55 -3.96 12.07
N SER A 70 -14.34 -3.84 13.14
CA SER A 70 -14.56 -2.56 13.83
C SER A 70 -13.26 -2.02 14.44
N GLU A 71 -12.50 -2.84 15.16
CA GLU A 71 -11.20 -2.46 15.75
C GLU A 71 -10.19 -2.02 14.67
N ILE A 72 -10.11 -2.75 13.55
CA ILE A 72 -9.24 -2.41 12.41
C ILE A 72 -9.67 -1.06 11.81
N SER A 73 -10.97 -0.85 11.59
CA SER A 73 -11.48 0.39 11.01
C SER A 73 -11.14 1.60 11.89
N GLN A 74 -11.26 1.47 13.21
CA GLN A 74 -10.91 2.51 14.17
C GLN A 74 -9.41 2.84 14.16
N HIS A 75 -8.54 1.83 14.12
CA HIS A 75 -7.09 2.04 14.00
C HIS A 75 -6.72 2.76 12.70
N LEU A 76 -7.27 2.32 11.57
CA LEU A 76 -7.02 2.95 10.27
C LEU A 76 -7.50 4.41 10.22
N GLN A 77 -8.59 4.73 10.92
CA GLN A 77 -9.08 6.10 11.05
C GLN A 77 -8.17 6.95 11.95
N ALA A 78 -7.64 6.39 13.04
CA ALA A 78 -6.71 7.07 13.94
C ALA A 78 -5.39 7.42 13.24
N ASP A 79 -4.82 6.48 12.49
CA ASP A 79 -3.59 6.67 11.71
C ASP A 79 -3.78 7.75 10.64
N ARG A 80 -4.91 7.73 9.92
CA ARG A 80 -5.27 8.78 8.94
C ARG A 80 -5.49 10.16 9.56
N SER A 81 -5.80 10.21 10.85
CA SER A 81 -6.04 11.46 11.59
C SER A 81 -4.79 11.99 12.29
N GLY A 82 -3.64 11.31 12.18
CA GLY A 82 -2.35 11.75 12.73
C GLY A 82 -2.28 11.75 14.25
N LYS A 83 -3.09 10.94 14.95
CA LYS A 83 -3.08 10.85 16.41
C LYS A 83 -2.47 9.52 16.83
N PRO A 84 -1.38 9.48 17.63
CA PRO A 84 -0.85 8.23 18.13
C PRO A 84 -1.84 7.59 19.10
N ALA A 85 -1.96 6.27 19.01
CA ALA A 85 -2.68 5.41 19.96
C ALA A 85 -2.06 5.49 21.38
#